data_AF-A0A818IDU4-F1
#
_entry.id   AF-A0A818IDU4-F1
#
_cell.length_a   1.000
_cell.length_b   1.000
_cell.length_c   1.000
_cell.angle_alpha   90.00
_cell.angle_beta   90.00
_cell.angle_gamma   90.00
#
_symmetry.space_group_name_H-M   'P 1'
#
loop_
_entity.id
_entity.type
_entity.pdbx_description
1 polymer ?
#
loop_
_entity_poly.entity_id
_entity_poly.type
_entity_poly.pdbx_seq_one_letter_code
_entity_poly.pdbx_strand_id
1 'polypeptide(L)'
;MLDTTRFAYYFPTLSFSFEHDIRARFQRLHLRARSTFISLQSMSRYPATFKNVPPILVERFIIHGYRSLHQPWSYYWKSLFHKHNETINVWSHLIGILYMGYLLYYYNQRLQFYENSHSWPFIVSLCTAIIMFMCSAFAHLLHSKSETVHRTCFAIDYVGVSLHGFGSGFLHIYYSAPQWYYDKIEYQYMFILLLFGILACFSNCFAQYYFRAPYPPLKRVCQFLPCGILWVYSVAPLIVGLFPLNFPLDSCSMCHLGQIILFVIGATLFAFDLPQRFWPGTFDFIGQGHHLFHLCIYFITVCQMHGVYWDYEKNQKIINERTKPDLIFCAGSMISLILWDIVIVWYFRRWAREKHHVHQK
;
A
#
# COMPACT_ATOMS: atom_id res chain seq x y z
N MET A 1 74.73 14.01 33.47
CA MET A 1 75.13 12.62 33.20
C MET A 1 73.95 11.96 32.48
N LEU A 2 74.16 11.52 31.23
CA LEU A 2 73.29 10.71 30.35
C LEU A 2 72.05 11.44 29.78
N ASP A 3 72.13 12.09 28.60
CA ASP A 3 72.01 11.56 27.22
C ASP A 3 70.63 10.93 26.90
N THR A 4 69.74 11.74 26.31
CA THR A 4 68.37 11.36 25.91
C THR A 4 68.23 11.12 24.40
N THR A 5 69.31 10.85 23.68
CA THR A 5 69.23 10.53 22.24
C THR A 5 69.20 9.04 21.98
N ARG A 6 68.03 8.41 22.15
CA ARG A 6 67.60 7.19 21.43
C ARG A 6 66.19 6.83 21.86
N PHE A 7 65.23 7.02 20.95
CA PHE A 7 64.10 6.14 20.64
C PHE A 7 63.10 6.92 19.76
N ALA A 8 63.55 7.32 18.58
CA ALA A 8 62.67 7.26 17.43
C ALA A 8 62.70 5.81 16.96
N TYR A 9 61.55 5.12 16.94
CA TYR A 9 61.12 4.20 15.89
C TYR A 9 59.87 3.41 16.36
N TYR A 10 58.92 3.28 15.45
CA TYR A 10 57.69 2.45 15.46
C TYR A 10 56.40 3.02 16.06
N PHE A 11 55.82 4.01 15.39
CA PHE A 11 54.39 3.94 15.04
C PHE A 11 54.24 4.16 13.53
N PRO A 12 53.89 3.12 12.74
CA PRO A 12 53.56 3.33 11.35
C PRO A 12 52.23 4.09 11.28
N THR A 13 52.20 5.10 10.43
CA THR A 13 51.02 5.85 9.98
C THR A 13 50.00 4.91 9.31
N LEU A 14 49.27 4.12 10.09
CA LEU A 14 48.26 3.17 9.62
C LEU A 14 46.86 3.79 9.47
N SER A 15 46.61 4.95 10.07
CA SER A 15 45.28 5.57 10.05
C SER A 15 44.94 6.23 8.71
N PHE A 16 45.92 6.84 8.04
CA PHE A 16 45.67 7.61 6.81
C PHE A 16 45.44 6.73 5.57
N SER A 17 46.06 5.55 5.52
CA SER A 17 45.89 4.60 4.40
C SER A 17 44.53 3.88 4.45
N PHE A 18 44.02 3.57 5.65
CA PHE A 18 42.79 2.82 5.81
C PHE A 18 41.54 3.64 5.44
N GLU A 19 41.47 4.91 5.87
CA GLU A 19 40.37 5.80 5.49
C GLU A 19 40.34 6.13 4.00
N HIS A 20 41.51 6.33 3.40
CA HIS A 20 41.63 6.56 1.95
C HIS A 20 41.16 5.33 1.17
N ASP A 21 41.52 4.12 1.59
CA ASP A 21 41.14 2.89 0.90
C ASP A 21 39.65 2.55 1.09
N ILE A 22 39.06 2.87 2.24
CA ILE A 22 37.60 2.80 2.45
C ILE A 22 36.86 3.79 1.54
N ARG A 23 37.27 5.07 1.49
CA ARG A 23 36.66 6.05 0.58
C ARG A 23 36.79 5.63 -0.88
N ALA A 24 37.96 5.15 -1.30
CA ALA A 24 38.18 4.65 -2.65
C ALA A 24 37.34 3.40 -2.94
N ARG A 25 37.15 2.51 -1.96
CA ARG A 25 36.29 1.32 -2.10
C ARG A 25 34.80 1.69 -2.15
N PHE A 26 34.35 2.65 -1.34
CA PHE A 26 33.00 3.20 -1.40
C PHE A 26 32.72 3.94 -2.71
N GLN A 27 33.67 4.74 -3.19
CA GLN A 27 33.55 5.40 -4.50
C GLN A 27 33.53 4.38 -5.64
N ARG A 28 34.37 3.34 -5.59
CA ARG A 28 34.34 2.24 -6.57
C ARG A 28 33.04 1.45 -6.52
N LEU A 29 32.49 1.18 -5.34
CA LEU A 29 31.18 0.55 -5.16
C LEU A 29 30.06 1.46 -5.64
N HIS A 30 30.10 2.75 -5.36
CA HIS A 30 29.14 3.74 -5.83
C HIS A 30 29.20 3.89 -7.35
N LEU A 31 30.39 3.95 -7.94
CA LEU A 31 30.59 4.01 -9.39
C LEU A 31 30.17 2.71 -10.08
N ARG A 32 30.43 1.53 -9.49
CA ARG A 32 29.94 0.24 -9.99
C ARG A 32 28.43 0.12 -9.86
N ALA A 33 27.85 0.50 -8.73
CA ALA A 33 26.41 0.54 -8.54
C ALA A 33 25.76 1.51 -9.53
N ARG A 34 26.36 2.68 -9.75
CA ARG A 34 25.94 3.67 -10.74
C ARG A 34 26.12 3.16 -12.17
N SER A 35 27.19 2.45 -12.50
CA SER A 35 27.40 1.88 -13.84
C SER A 35 26.49 0.69 -14.11
N THR A 36 26.21 -0.15 -13.11
CA THR A 36 25.24 -1.26 -13.19
C THR A 36 23.82 -0.70 -13.27
N PHE A 37 23.51 0.36 -12.52
CA PHE A 37 22.23 1.07 -12.62
C PHE A 37 22.07 1.76 -13.98
N ILE A 38 23.13 2.39 -14.50
CA ILE A 38 23.16 2.96 -15.85
C ILE A 38 23.12 1.86 -16.90
N SER A 39 23.72 0.69 -16.71
CA SER A 39 23.63 -0.43 -17.66
C SER A 39 22.26 -1.12 -17.65
N LEU A 40 21.60 -1.16 -16.48
CA LEU A 40 20.19 -1.53 -16.35
C LEU A 40 19.27 -0.49 -17.02
N GLN A 41 19.66 0.78 -17.02
CA GLN A 41 19.00 1.84 -17.80
C GLN A 41 19.35 1.80 -19.29
N SER A 42 20.53 1.30 -19.68
CA SER A 42 21.04 1.27 -21.06
C SER A 42 20.65 0.01 -21.82
N MET A 43 19.89 -0.91 -21.23
CA MET A 43 19.20 -1.95 -21.99
C MET A 43 18.04 -1.32 -22.77
N SER A 44 18.40 -0.71 -23.89
CA SER A 44 17.52 -0.08 -24.88
C SER A 44 16.69 -1.12 -25.64
N ARG A 45 15.69 -1.71 -24.99
CA ARG A 45 14.43 -2.07 -25.67
C ARG A 45 13.38 -1.13 -25.14
N TYR A 46 13.23 0.01 -25.82
CA TYR A 46 12.38 1.09 -25.35
C TYR A 46 10.98 0.58 -25.01
N PRO A 47 10.45 0.96 -23.84
CA PRO A 47 9.04 0.77 -23.56
C PRO A 47 8.19 1.52 -24.59
N ALA A 48 7.09 0.88 -25.00
CA ALA A 48 6.06 1.43 -25.87
C ALA A 48 5.58 2.81 -25.39
N THR A 49 5.09 3.61 -26.34
CA THR A 49 4.36 4.85 -26.03
C THR A 49 2.88 4.56 -25.85
N PHE A 50 2.13 5.52 -25.30
CA PHE A 50 0.68 5.40 -25.13
C PHE A 50 -0.05 5.07 -26.45
N LYS A 51 0.51 5.44 -27.62
CA LYS A 51 -0.04 5.12 -28.95
C LYS A 51 0.06 3.64 -29.31
N ASN A 52 0.97 2.89 -28.67
CA ASN A 52 1.26 1.50 -28.98
C ASN A 52 0.53 0.52 -28.05
N VAL A 53 -0.29 0.99 -27.12
CA VAL A 53 -1.01 0.15 -26.16
C VAL A 53 -2.52 0.40 -26.21
N PRO A 54 -3.36 -0.60 -25.89
CA PRO A 54 -4.81 -0.44 -25.84
C PRO A 54 -5.24 0.68 -24.89
N PRO A 55 -6.34 1.42 -25.19
CA PRO A 55 -6.79 2.56 -24.39
C PRO A 55 -7.04 2.26 -22.90
N ILE A 56 -7.37 1.02 -22.53
CA ILE A 56 -7.55 0.63 -21.13
C ILE A 56 -6.25 0.65 -20.32
N LEU A 57 -5.11 0.45 -20.97
CA LEU A 57 -3.79 0.45 -20.31
C LEU A 57 -3.16 1.84 -20.28
N VAL A 58 -3.78 2.84 -20.91
CA VAL A 58 -3.23 4.19 -21.00
C VAL A 58 -3.57 4.96 -19.74
N GLU A 59 -2.53 5.36 -19.02
CA GLU A 59 -2.64 6.26 -17.87
C GLU A 59 -2.62 7.72 -18.33
N ARG A 60 -3.44 8.56 -17.68
CA ARG A 60 -3.57 9.97 -18.08
C ARG A 60 -2.25 10.71 -17.87
N PHE A 61 -1.88 11.50 -18.87
CA PHE A 61 -0.64 12.31 -18.89
C PHE A 61 0.68 11.52 -18.90
N ILE A 62 0.61 10.18 -18.95
CA ILE A 62 1.78 9.30 -19.08
C ILE A 62 2.00 8.95 -20.56
N ILE A 63 3.13 9.34 -21.11
CA ILE A 63 3.39 9.29 -22.56
C ILE A 63 4.23 8.07 -22.94
N HIS A 64 5.27 7.77 -22.15
CA HIS A 64 6.25 6.71 -22.38
C HIS A 64 6.29 5.72 -21.22
N GLY A 65 7.10 4.67 -21.34
CA GLY A 65 7.35 3.76 -20.23
C GLY A 65 6.46 2.52 -20.19
N TYR A 66 5.53 2.36 -21.15
CA TYR A 66 4.68 1.17 -21.22
C TYR A 66 5.44 -0.09 -21.65
N ARG A 67 5.22 -1.20 -20.95
CA ARG A 67 5.80 -2.49 -21.34
C ARG A 67 5.06 -3.12 -22.52
N SER A 68 5.76 -3.91 -23.32
CA SER A 68 5.16 -4.70 -24.41
C SER A 68 4.11 -5.68 -23.91
N LEU A 69 3.00 -5.81 -24.64
CA LEU A 69 1.92 -6.74 -24.34
C LEU A 69 2.25 -8.17 -24.81
N HIS A 70 1.45 -9.13 -24.33
CA HIS A 70 1.41 -10.53 -24.77
C HIS A 70 2.72 -11.32 -24.66
N GLN A 71 3.73 -10.77 -23.98
CA GLN A 71 4.98 -11.48 -23.69
C GLN A 71 4.75 -12.71 -22.79
N PRO A 72 5.72 -13.65 -22.74
CA PRO A 72 5.73 -14.74 -21.76
C PRO A 72 5.69 -14.22 -20.31
N TRP A 73 5.17 -15.00 -19.37
CA TRP A 73 5.08 -14.60 -17.95
C TRP A 73 6.44 -14.20 -17.36
N SER A 74 7.51 -14.91 -17.74
CA SER A 74 8.88 -14.62 -17.31
C SER A 74 9.36 -13.22 -17.67
N TYR A 75 8.84 -12.60 -18.74
CA TYR A 75 9.14 -11.22 -19.10
C TYR A 75 8.69 -10.24 -18.01
N TYR A 76 7.47 -10.39 -17.48
CA TYR A 76 6.93 -9.48 -16.46
C TYR A 76 7.65 -9.67 -15.13
N TRP A 77 7.96 -10.90 -14.73
CA TRP A 77 8.78 -11.15 -13.54
C TRP A 77 10.16 -10.50 -13.65
N LYS A 78 10.83 -10.63 -14.81
CA LYS A 78 12.11 -9.95 -15.05
C LYS A 78 11.96 -8.42 -15.08
N SER A 79 10.80 -7.90 -15.48
CA SER A 79 10.55 -6.46 -15.55
C SER A 79 10.61 -5.76 -14.19
N LEU A 80 10.51 -6.50 -13.07
CA LEU A 80 10.80 -5.98 -11.72
C LEU A 80 12.12 -5.21 -11.65
N PHE A 81 13.13 -5.65 -12.39
CA PHE A 81 14.47 -5.05 -12.38
C PHE A 81 14.73 -4.13 -13.58
N HIS A 82 13.68 -3.76 -14.33
CA HIS A 82 13.79 -2.88 -15.49
C HIS A 82 13.02 -1.58 -15.26
N LYS A 83 13.45 -0.52 -15.96
CA LYS A 83 12.79 0.79 -15.91
C LYS A 83 11.55 0.81 -16.81
N HIS A 84 10.39 1.08 -16.22
CA HIS A 84 9.11 1.27 -16.91
C HIS A 84 8.18 2.14 -16.05
N ASN A 85 7.01 2.52 -16.59
CA ASN A 85 6.06 3.40 -15.91
C ASN A 85 5.52 2.80 -14.60
N GLU A 86 5.36 1.47 -14.53
CA GLU A 86 4.90 0.77 -13.30
C GLU A 86 6.01 0.44 -12.28
N THR A 87 7.29 0.75 -12.51
CA THR A 87 8.38 0.21 -11.68
C THR A 87 8.23 0.64 -10.23
N ILE A 88 8.00 1.93 -9.99
CA ILE A 88 7.83 2.47 -8.63
C ILE A 88 6.55 1.92 -7.99
N ASN A 89 5.45 1.78 -8.75
CA ASN A 89 4.21 1.20 -8.24
C ASN A 89 4.42 -0.21 -7.68
N VAL A 90 5.17 -1.05 -8.38
CA VAL A 90 5.45 -2.42 -7.88
C VAL A 90 6.38 -2.38 -6.67
N TRP A 91 7.50 -1.66 -6.75
CA TRP A 91 8.50 -1.64 -5.68
C TRP A 91 7.99 -0.99 -4.38
N SER A 92 7.18 0.05 -4.46
CA SER A 92 6.59 0.67 -3.26
C SER A 92 5.76 -0.34 -2.47
N HIS A 93 4.99 -1.18 -3.17
CA HIS A 93 4.18 -2.22 -2.52
C HIS A 93 5.02 -3.41 -2.05
N LEU A 94 6.04 -3.84 -2.80
CA LEU A 94 6.95 -4.89 -2.35
C LEU A 94 7.69 -4.52 -1.05
N ILE A 95 8.14 -3.27 -0.93
CA ILE A 95 8.71 -2.74 0.32
C ILE A 95 7.67 -2.76 1.44
N GLY A 96 6.42 -2.39 1.12
CA GLY A 96 5.28 -2.51 2.03
C GLY A 96 5.11 -3.92 2.58
N ILE A 97 5.10 -4.95 1.72
CA ILE A 97 4.97 -6.36 2.13
C ILE A 97 6.07 -6.73 3.14
N LEU A 98 7.32 -6.41 2.82
CA LEU A 98 8.47 -6.74 3.68
C LEU A 98 8.37 -6.02 5.03
N TYR A 99 8.00 -4.75 5.03
CA TYR A 99 7.90 -3.97 6.26
C TYR A 99 6.71 -4.39 7.13
N MET A 100 5.54 -4.66 6.53
CA MET A 100 4.38 -5.17 7.28
C MET A 100 4.64 -6.58 7.80
N GLY A 101 5.40 -7.41 7.08
CA GLY A 101 5.89 -8.70 7.57
C GLY A 101 6.85 -8.55 8.77
N TYR A 102 7.74 -7.56 8.73
CA TYR A 102 8.56 -7.20 9.88
C TYR A 102 7.70 -6.72 11.06
N LEU A 103 6.71 -5.86 10.83
CA LEU A 103 5.79 -5.40 11.88
C LEU A 103 4.99 -6.54 12.50
N LEU A 104 4.55 -7.53 11.70
CA LEU A 104 3.90 -8.74 12.20
C LEU A 104 4.81 -9.49 13.18
N TYR A 105 6.08 -9.68 12.84
CA TYR A 105 7.05 -10.26 13.77
C TYR A 105 7.27 -9.37 15.01
N TYR A 106 7.50 -8.07 14.82
CA TYR A 106 7.79 -7.10 15.87
C TYR A 106 6.68 -7.00 16.91
N TYR A 107 5.41 -6.97 16.48
CA TYR A 107 4.25 -6.88 17.35
C TYR A 107 3.85 -8.22 17.95
N ASN A 108 4.12 -9.35 17.28
CA ASN A 108 3.95 -10.66 17.92
C ASN A 108 4.78 -10.77 19.21
N GLN A 109 6.02 -10.27 19.20
CA GLN A 109 6.90 -10.26 20.37
C GLN A 109 6.39 -9.40 21.54
N ARG A 110 5.51 -8.42 21.26
CA ARG A 110 5.00 -7.46 22.26
C ARG A 110 3.59 -7.77 22.72
N LEU A 111 2.74 -8.20 21.79
CA LEU A 111 1.32 -8.45 22.03
C LEU A 111 1.01 -9.91 22.31
N GLN A 112 1.94 -10.83 22.05
CA GLN A 112 1.79 -12.28 22.27
C GLN A 112 0.52 -12.84 21.61
N PHE A 113 0.51 -12.85 20.28
CA PHE A 113 -0.69 -13.09 19.45
C PHE A 113 -1.47 -14.37 19.76
N TYR A 114 -0.77 -15.41 20.20
CA TYR A 114 -1.38 -16.69 20.55
C TYR A 114 -2.07 -16.68 21.92
N GLU A 115 -1.54 -15.92 22.88
CA GLU A 115 -1.97 -15.93 24.27
C GLU A 115 -3.01 -14.85 24.56
N ASN A 116 -2.95 -13.75 23.81
CA ASN A 116 -3.73 -12.55 24.04
C ASN A 116 -4.83 -12.35 22.99
N SER A 117 -6.06 -12.71 23.31
CA SER A 117 -7.21 -12.54 22.39
C SER A 117 -7.45 -11.07 22.00
N HIS A 118 -7.10 -10.11 22.86
CA HIS A 118 -7.22 -8.68 22.53
C HIS A 118 -6.26 -8.24 21.43
N SER A 119 -5.32 -9.09 20.99
CA SER A 119 -4.41 -8.79 19.90
C SER A 119 -4.91 -9.24 18.52
N TRP A 120 -5.96 -10.07 18.44
CA TRP A 120 -6.47 -10.61 17.17
C TRP A 120 -6.97 -9.54 16.19
N PRO A 121 -7.65 -8.46 16.63
CA PRO A 121 -7.92 -7.29 15.78
C PRO A 121 -6.66 -6.73 15.09
N PHE A 122 -5.54 -6.70 15.82
CA PHE A 122 -4.24 -6.26 15.30
C PHE A 122 -3.71 -7.20 14.21
N ILE A 123 -3.79 -8.51 14.46
CA ILE A 123 -3.36 -9.54 13.49
C ILE A 123 -4.18 -9.46 12.21
N VAL A 124 -5.51 -9.40 12.31
CA VAL A 124 -6.41 -9.27 11.16
C VAL A 124 -6.00 -8.08 10.30
N SER A 125 -5.72 -6.96 10.94
CA SER A 125 -5.39 -5.71 10.26
C SER A 125 -4.01 -5.71 9.60
N LEU A 126 -3.03 -6.34 10.23
CA LEU A 126 -1.72 -6.60 9.60
C LEU A 126 -1.86 -7.55 8.41
N CYS A 127 -2.64 -8.63 8.55
CA CYS A 127 -2.88 -9.58 7.46
C CYS A 127 -3.57 -8.90 6.27
N THR A 128 -4.62 -8.12 6.50
CA THR A 128 -5.31 -7.40 5.42
C THR A 128 -4.42 -6.35 4.77
N ALA A 129 -3.57 -5.65 5.54
CA ALA A 129 -2.58 -4.74 4.98
C ALA A 129 -1.56 -5.48 4.08
N ILE A 130 -0.99 -6.61 4.54
CA ILE A 130 -0.07 -7.42 3.74
C ILE A 130 -0.74 -7.89 2.44
N ILE A 131 -1.98 -8.40 2.53
CA ILE A 131 -2.76 -8.85 1.37
C ILE A 131 -2.98 -7.69 0.39
N MET A 132 -3.31 -6.48 0.88
CA MET A 132 -3.46 -5.31 0.04
C MET A 132 -2.17 -4.99 -0.74
N PHE A 133 -1.02 -4.91 -0.06
CA PHE A 133 0.26 -4.67 -0.72
C PHE A 133 0.59 -5.78 -1.74
N MET A 134 0.28 -7.04 -1.43
CA MET A 134 0.47 -8.17 -2.36
C MET A 134 -0.42 -8.06 -3.61
N CYS A 135 -1.71 -7.80 -3.43
CA CYS A 135 -2.68 -7.64 -4.51
C CYS A 135 -2.26 -6.51 -5.45
N SER A 136 -1.84 -5.36 -4.89
CA SER A 136 -1.44 -4.20 -5.68
C SER A 136 -0.11 -4.41 -6.41
N ALA A 137 0.91 -4.94 -5.73
CA ALA A 137 2.19 -5.27 -6.37
C ALA A 137 1.99 -6.24 -7.56
N PHE A 138 1.15 -7.27 -7.37
CA PHE A 138 0.81 -8.22 -8.41
C PHE A 138 0.09 -7.56 -9.58
N ALA A 139 -0.87 -6.66 -9.30
CA ALA A 139 -1.65 -5.99 -10.33
C ALA A 139 -0.80 -5.07 -11.20
N HIS A 140 0.04 -4.24 -10.57
CA HIS A 140 0.95 -3.36 -11.30
C HIS A 140 2.04 -4.14 -12.05
N LEU A 141 2.50 -5.27 -11.51
CA LEU A 141 3.47 -6.11 -12.21
C LEU A 141 2.90 -6.69 -13.50
N LEU A 142 1.63 -7.09 -13.49
CA LEU A 142 0.95 -7.69 -14.63
C LEU A 142 0.10 -6.71 -15.46
N HIS A 143 0.14 -5.41 -15.12
CA HIS A 143 -0.61 -4.34 -15.77
C HIS A 143 -0.57 -4.44 -17.30
N SER A 144 0.61 -4.68 -17.88
CA SER A 144 0.80 -4.71 -19.35
C SER A 144 0.64 -6.10 -19.99
N LYS A 145 0.16 -7.12 -19.28
CA LYS A 145 0.12 -8.50 -19.82
C LYS A 145 -0.85 -8.66 -21.00
N SER A 146 -2.08 -8.24 -20.80
CA SER A 146 -3.17 -8.16 -21.78
C SER A 146 -4.33 -7.41 -21.15
N GLU A 147 -5.29 -6.92 -21.93
CA GLU A 147 -6.47 -6.22 -21.39
C GLU A 147 -7.26 -7.06 -20.38
N THR A 148 -7.44 -8.35 -20.67
CA THR A 148 -8.16 -9.27 -19.78
C THR A 148 -7.42 -9.50 -18.47
N VAL A 149 -6.09 -9.65 -18.52
CA VAL A 149 -5.27 -9.84 -17.31
C VAL A 149 -5.25 -8.55 -16.51
N HIS A 150 -5.09 -7.39 -17.15
CA HIS A 150 -5.19 -6.08 -16.52
C HIS A 150 -6.51 -5.93 -15.75
N ARG A 151 -7.66 -6.13 -16.41
CA ARG A 151 -8.97 -6.02 -15.74
C ARG A 151 -9.09 -6.93 -14.53
N THR A 152 -8.65 -8.19 -14.67
CA THR A 152 -8.73 -9.19 -13.58
C THR A 152 -7.80 -8.82 -12.43
N CYS A 153 -6.59 -8.38 -12.74
CA CYS A 153 -5.57 -8.02 -11.75
C CYS A 153 -5.95 -6.77 -10.97
N PHE A 154 -6.47 -5.72 -11.62
CA PHE A 154 -6.97 -4.54 -10.92
C PHE A 154 -8.26 -4.84 -10.14
N ALA A 155 -9.07 -5.81 -10.57
CA ALA A 155 -10.19 -6.29 -9.75
C ALA A 155 -9.68 -6.94 -8.44
N ILE A 156 -8.57 -7.69 -8.50
CA ILE A 156 -7.88 -8.24 -7.32
C ILE A 156 -7.26 -7.13 -6.45
N ASP A 157 -6.71 -6.08 -7.06
CA ASP A 157 -6.21 -4.90 -6.33
C ASP A 157 -7.33 -4.23 -5.51
N TYR A 158 -8.53 -4.11 -6.08
CA TYR A 158 -9.70 -3.58 -5.35
C TYR A 158 -10.15 -4.45 -4.17
N VAL A 159 -9.95 -5.78 -4.23
CA VAL A 159 -10.10 -6.66 -3.05
C VAL A 159 -9.12 -6.24 -1.96
N GLY A 160 -7.87 -5.97 -2.32
CA GLY A 160 -6.87 -5.44 -1.40
C GLY A 160 -7.31 -4.14 -0.72
N VAL A 161 -7.81 -3.17 -1.49
CA VAL A 161 -8.31 -1.89 -0.96
C VAL A 161 -9.48 -2.09 0.02
N SER A 162 -10.44 -2.95 -0.33
CA SER A 162 -11.58 -3.33 0.53
C SER A 162 -11.10 -3.93 1.86
N LEU A 163 -10.19 -4.90 1.80
CA LEU A 163 -9.64 -5.58 2.98
C LEU A 163 -8.85 -4.63 3.89
N HIS A 164 -8.04 -3.74 3.33
CA HIS A 164 -7.26 -2.80 4.13
C HIS A 164 -8.16 -1.79 4.84
N GLY A 165 -9.20 -1.26 4.16
CA GLY A 165 -10.19 -0.38 4.78
C GLY A 165 -10.96 -1.08 5.92
N PHE A 166 -11.33 -2.34 5.72
CA PHE A 166 -11.95 -3.16 6.75
C PHE A 166 -11.00 -3.40 7.95
N GLY A 167 -9.75 -3.79 7.71
CA GLY A 167 -8.75 -3.96 8.78
C GLY A 167 -8.50 -2.68 9.57
N SER A 168 -8.36 -1.54 8.89
CA SER A 168 -8.24 -0.22 9.52
C SER A 168 -9.39 0.05 10.50
N GLY A 169 -10.63 -0.21 10.10
CA GLY A 169 -11.78 -0.02 10.99
C GLY A 169 -11.79 -0.98 12.17
N PHE A 170 -11.31 -2.21 11.98
CA PHE A 170 -11.09 -3.20 13.04
C PHE A 170 -10.11 -2.67 14.10
N LEU A 171 -8.96 -2.11 13.71
CA LEU A 171 -8.03 -1.48 14.66
C LEU A 171 -8.69 -0.35 15.45
N HIS A 172 -9.33 0.59 14.76
CA HIS A 172 -9.80 1.79 15.41
C HIS A 172 -10.97 1.52 16.38
N ILE A 173 -11.88 0.57 16.10
CA ILE A 173 -12.95 0.26 17.06
C ILE A 173 -12.39 -0.40 18.33
N TYR A 174 -11.43 -1.32 18.19
CA TYR A 174 -10.99 -2.16 19.31
C TYR A 174 -9.95 -1.50 20.21
N TYR A 175 -9.18 -0.55 19.68
CA TYR A 175 -8.08 0.08 20.42
C TYR A 175 -8.25 1.59 20.61
N SER A 176 -8.72 2.31 19.58
CA SER A 176 -8.73 3.78 19.58
C SER A 176 -10.09 4.40 19.94
N ALA A 177 -11.17 3.62 19.88
CA ALA A 177 -12.51 4.12 20.18
C ALA A 177 -12.66 4.49 21.66
N PRO A 178 -13.41 5.56 22.00
CA PRO A 178 -13.87 5.78 23.37
C PRO A 178 -14.74 4.62 23.87
N GLN A 179 -14.66 4.32 25.17
CA GLN A 179 -15.39 3.18 25.75
C GLN A 179 -16.91 3.26 25.51
N TRP A 180 -17.51 4.41 25.74
CA TRP A 180 -18.95 4.63 25.51
C TRP A 180 -19.38 4.39 24.05
N TYR A 181 -18.47 4.63 23.10
CA TYR A 181 -18.72 4.42 21.67
C TYR A 181 -18.65 2.93 21.36
N TYR A 182 -17.61 2.25 21.84
CA TYR A 182 -17.44 0.81 21.73
C TYR A 182 -18.65 0.05 22.28
N ASP A 183 -19.04 0.31 23.54
CA ASP A 183 -20.13 -0.40 24.23
C ASP A 183 -21.48 -0.28 23.50
N LYS A 184 -21.69 0.83 22.80
CA LYS A 184 -22.97 1.13 22.15
C LYS A 184 -23.09 0.50 20.76
N ILE A 185 -22.01 0.47 19.97
CA ILE A 185 -22.12 0.20 18.53
C ILE A 185 -21.17 -0.84 17.96
N GLU A 186 -20.28 -1.49 18.73
CA GLU A 186 -19.26 -2.42 18.21
C GLU A 186 -19.75 -3.35 17.08
N TYR A 187 -20.77 -4.17 17.35
CA TYR A 187 -21.28 -5.13 16.36
C TYR A 187 -21.95 -4.49 15.15
N GLN A 188 -22.72 -3.42 15.38
CA GLN A 188 -23.36 -2.66 14.30
C GLN A 188 -22.30 -2.01 13.40
N TYR A 189 -21.24 -1.49 14.02
CA TYR A 189 -20.12 -0.87 13.34
C TYR A 189 -19.36 -1.89 12.49
N MET A 190 -19.04 -3.05 13.05
CA MET A 190 -18.37 -4.14 12.30
C MET A 190 -19.21 -4.64 11.12
N PHE A 191 -20.52 -4.78 11.30
CA PHE A 191 -21.42 -5.20 10.22
C PHE A 191 -21.49 -4.15 9.09
N ILE A 192 -21.64 -2.87 9.43
CA ILE A 192 -21.68 -1.79 8.42
C ILE A 192 -20.32 -1.65 7.72
N LEU A 193 -19.21 -1.79 8.47
CA LEU A 193 -17.85 -1.75 7.91
C LEU A 193 -17.65 -2.87 6.88
N LEU A 194 -18.13 -4.08 7.17
CA LEU A 194 -18.13 -5.20 6.22
C LEU A 194 -18.91 -4.85 4.95
N LEU A 195 -20.13 -4.31 5.09
CA LEU A 195 -20.96 -3.91 3.95
C LEU A 195 -20.29 -2.81 3.09
N PHE A 196 -19.61 -1.85 3.72
CA PHE A 196 -18.86 -0.81 3.00
C PHE A 196 -17.63 -1.37 2.28
N GLY A 197 -16.95 -2.38 2.85
CA GLY A 197 -15.89 -3.13 2.15
C GLY A 197 -16.42 -3.78 0.87
N ILE A 198 -17.49 -4.58 1.00
CA ILE A 198 -18.15 -5.26 -0.13
C ILE A 198 -18.61 -4.24 -1.18
N LEU A 199 -19.23 -3.13 -0.75
CA LEU A 199 -19.68 -2.08 -1.65
C LEU A 199 -18.51 -1.43 -2.39
N ALA A 200 -17.39 -1.16 -1.71
CA ALA A 200 -16.20 -0.59 -2.32
C ALA A 200 -15.61 -1.52 -3.40
N CYS A 201 -15.47 -2.82 -3.11
CA CYS A 201 -15.04 -3.80 -4.11
C CYS A 201 -16.00 -3.88 -5.29
N PHE A 202 -17.31 -3.99 -5.01
CA PHE A 202 -18.37 -4.05 -6.02
C PHE A 202 -18.33 -2.85 -6.95
N SER A 203 -18.33 -1.64 -6.40
CA SER A 203 -18.36 -0.41 -7.20
C SER A 203 -17.09 -0.21 -8.03
N ASN A 204 -15.92 -0.57 -7.51
CA ASN A 204 -14.68 -0.52 -8.28
C ASN A 204 -14.67 -1.55 -9.43
N CYS A 205 -15.10 -2.78 -9.18
CA CYS A 205 -15.24 -3.80 -10.22
C CYS A 205 -16.28 -3.37 -11.27
N PHE A 206 -17.45 -2.90 -10.83
CA PHE A 206 -18.47 -2.34 -11.72
C PHE A 206 -17.88 -1.26 -12.61
N ALA A 207 -17.20 -0.26 -12.04
CA ALA A 207 -16.63 0.84 -12.80
C ALA A 207 -15.58 0.37 -13.82
N GLN A 208 -14.76 -0.62 -13.45
CA GLN A 208 -13.71 -1.16 -14.31
C GLN A 208 -14.28 -1.97 -15.49
N TYR A 209 -15.34 -2.75 -15.29
CA TYR A 209 -15.91 -3.61 -16.32
C TYR A 209 -17.03 -2.96 -17.14
N TYR A 210 -17.78 -2.02 -16.56
CA TYR A 210 -18.92 -1.37 -17.22
C TYR A 210 -18.49 -0.23 -18.15
N PHE A 211 -17.67 0.70 -17.65
CA PHE A 211 -17.27 1.88 -18.44
C PHE A 211 -16.22 1.51 -19.50
N ARG A 212 -16.32 2.16 -20.67
CA ARG A 212 -15.39 2.00 -21.80
C ARG A 212 -14.77 3.35 -22.16
N ALA A 213 -13.63 3.30 -22.85
CA ALA A 213 -13.00 4.51 -23.36
C ALA A 213 -13.86 5.13 -24.50
N PRO A 214 -13.98 6.47 -24.58
CA PRO A 214 -13.46 7.48 -23.65
C PRO A 214 -14.20 7.46 -22.30
N TYR A 215 -13.44 7.39 -21.20
CA TYR A 215 -14.02 7.16 -19.88
C TYR A 215 -14.72 8.41 -19.33
N PRO A 216 -16.01 8.33 -18.95
CA PRO A 216 -16.73 9.45 -18.37
C PRO A 216 -16.23 9.75 -16.94
N PRO A 217 -16.39 10.99 -16.44
CA PRO A 217 -16.07 11.36 -15.05
C PRO A 217 -16.75 10.46 -14.02
N LEU A 218 -17.96 9.99 -14.32
CA LEU A 218 -18.72 9.06 -13.47
C LEU A 218 -17.94 7.80 -13.10
N LYS A 219 -17.06 7.29 -13.98
CA LYS A 219 -16.20 6.13 -13.65
C LYS A 219 -15.40 6.39 -12.37
N ARG A 220 -14.75 7.56 -12.27
CA ARG A 220 -13.94 7.93 -11.10
C ARG A 220 -14.79 8.12 -9.85
N VAL A 221 -16.00 8.69 -9.99
CA VAL A 221 -16.94 8.82 -8.87
C VAL A 221 -17.33 7.43 -8.33
N CYS A 222 -17.67 6.48 -9.20
CA CYS A 222 -17.97 5.10 -8.80
C CYS A 222 -16.79 4.40 -8.11
N GLN A 223 -15.55 4.74 -8.44
CA GLN A 223 -14.36 4.15 -7.82
C GLN A 223 -14.03 4.81 -6.48
N PHE A 224 -14.00 6.14 -6.43
CA PHE A 224 -13.50 6.88 -5.27
C PHE A 224 -14.52 7.10 -4.17
N LEU A 225 -15.80 7.33 -4.50
CA LEU A 225 -16.81 7.65 -3.49
C LEU A 225 -17.00 6.51 -2.48
N PRO A 226 -17.18 5.23 -2.89
CA PRO A 226 -17.34 4.12 -1.94
C PRO A 226 -16.08 3.87 -1.10
N CYS A 227 -14.88 4.02 -1.69
CA CYS A 227 -13.62 3.93 -0.95
C CYS A 227 -13.48 5.04 0.09
N GLY A 228 -13.89 6.27 -0.26
CA GLY A 228 -13.91 7.40 0.65
C GLY A 228 -14.88 7.20 1.81
N ILE A 229 -16.08 6.68 1.54
CA ILE A 229 -17.07 6.33 2.59
C ILE A 229 -16.50 5.24 3.51
N LEU A 230 -15.92 4.18 2.96
CA LEU A 230 -15.26 3.12 3.73
C LEU A 230 -14.14 3.70 4.61
N TRP A 231 -13.29 4.57 4.06
CA TRP A 231 -12.21 5.21 4.82
C TRP A 231 -12.75 6.08 5.96
N VAL A 232 -13.66 7.02 5.68
CA VAL A 232 -14.26 7.90 6.70
C VAL A 232 -14.88 7.07 7.82
N TYR A 233 -15.63 6.02 7.46
CA TYR A 233 -16.22 5.13 8.43
C TYR A 233 -15.16 4.39 9.25
N SER A 234 -14.12 3.87 8.61
CA SER A 234 -13.02 3.13 9.26
C SER A 234 -12.25 3.96 10.29
N VAL A 235 -12.13 5.28 10.10
CA VAL A 235 -11.45 6.19 11.02
C VAL A 235 -12.40 6.93 11.96
N ALA A 236 -13.72 6.71 11.84
CA ALA A 236 -14.71 7.40 12.67
C ALA A 236 -14.52 7.17 14.18
N PRO A 237 -14.22 5.95 14.68
CA PRO A 237 -14.01 5.76 16.12
C PRO A 237 -12.83 6.57 16.66
N LEU A 238 -11.77 6.70 15.85
CA LEU A 238 -10.62 7.53 16.14
C LEU A 238 -11.00 9.00 16.17
N ILE A 239 -11.68 9.52 15.15
CA ILE A 239 -12.10 10.94 15.09
C ILE A 239 -12.97 11.32 16.29
N VAL A 240 -13.92 10.45 16.67
CA VAL A 240 -14.79 10.67 17.83
C VAL A 240 -13.98 10.76 19.13
N GLY A 241 -12.93 9.93 19.27
CA GLY A 241 -12.03 9.98 20.42
C GLY A 241 -11.10 11.18 20.45
N LEU A 242 -10.70 11.70 19.28
CA LEU A 242 -9.80 12.84 19.13
C LEU A 242 -10.50 14.20 19.14
N PHE A 243 -11.84 14.24 19.02
CA PHE A 243 -12.61 15.48 18.96
C PHE A 243 -12.55 16.39 20.21
N PRO A 244 -12.25 15.92 21.45
CA PRO A 244 -12.00 16.85 22.55
C PRO A 244 -10.82 17.78 22.20
N LEU A 245 -11.07 19.10 22.20
CA LEU A 245 -10.16 20.18 21.74
C LEU A 245 -8.78 20.25 22.45
N ASN A 246 -8.50 19.37 23.41
CA ASN A 246 -7.22 19.22 24.08
C ASN A 246 -6.39 18.10 23.43
N PHE A 247 -6.15 18.19 22.12
CA PHE A 247 -5.38 17.18 21.39
C PHE A 247 -3.90 17.21 21.83
N PRO A 248 -3.40 16.19 22.54
CA PRO A 248 -2.01 16.19 22.96
C PRO A 248 -1.13 15.99 21.71
N LEU A 249 -0.04 16.75 21.59
CA LEU A 249 0.94 16.55 20.51
C LEU A 249 1.97 15.46 20.88
N ASP A 250 1.50 14.37 21.49
CA ASP A 250 2.34 13.21 21.82
C ASP A 250 2.54 12.33 20.58
N SER A 251 3.47 11.37 20.66
CA SER A 251 3.82 10.51 19.52
C SER A 251 2.63 9.72 18.98
N CYS A 252 1.73 9.28 19.88
CA CYS A 252 0.50 8.56 19.54
C CYS A 252 -0.42 9.41 18.67
N SER A 253 -0.79 10.58 19.16
CA SER A 253 -1.61 11.54 18.46
C SER A 253 -0.99 12.01 17.15
N MET A 254 0.34 12.17 17.07
CA MET A 254 1.03 12.48 15.82
C MET A 254 0.92 11.36 14.77
N CYS A 255 0.95 10.09 15.17
CA CYS A 255 0.68 8.98 14.26
C CYS A 255 -0.76 9.02 13.74
N HIS A 256 -1.75 9.25 14.61
CA HIS A 256 -3.15 9.35 14.21
C HIS A 256 -3.44 10.55 13.29
N LEU A 257 -2.87 11.71 13.59
CA LEU A 257 -2.97 12.88 12.73
C LEU A 257 -2.26 12.64 11.39
N GLY A 258 -1.08 12.02 11.43
CA GLY A 258 -0.28 11.67 10.26
C GLY A 258 -1.05 10.80 9.27
N GLN A 259 -1.71 9.72 9.73
CA GLN A 259 -2.49 8.86 8.83
C GLN A 259 -3.66 9.60 8.16
N ILE A 260 -4.34 10.51 8.86
CA ILE A 260 -5.47 11.27 8.32
C ILE A 260 -4.98 12.26 7.26
N ILE A 261 -3.95 13.05 7.59
CA ILE A 261 -3.37 14.04 6.67
C ILE A 261 -2.79 13.35 5.44
N LEU A 262 -2.01 12.28 5.61
CA LEU A 262 -1.41 11.55 4.51
C LEU A 262 -2.47 10.93 3.59
N PHE A 263 -3.61 10.46 4.12
CA PHE A 263 -4.70 9.95 3.29
C PHE A 263 -5.30 11.04 2.43
N VAL A 264 -5.60 12.21 3.00
CA VAL A 264 -6.15 13.36 2.25
C VAL A 264 -5.16 13.82 1.17
N ILE A 265 -3.87 13.92 1.49
CA ILE A 265 -2.82 14.27 0.52
C ILE A 265 -2.75 13.23 -0.59
N GLY A 266 -2.61 11.95 -0.24
CA GLY A 266 -2.48 10.86 -1.20
C GLY A 266 -3.69 10.76 -2.13
N ALA A 267 -4.91 10.78 -1.56
CA ALA A 267 -6.15 10.73 -2.33
C ALA A 267 -6.26 11.92 -3.30
N THR A 268 -5.85 13.12 -2.87
CA THR A 268 -5.81 14.31 -3.73
C THR A 268 -4.84 14.14 -4.88
N LEU A 269 -3.61 13.72 -4.60
CA LEU A 269 -2.58 13.50 -5.62
C LEU A 269 -3.04 12.49 -6.67
N PHE A 270 -3.67 11.41 -6.22
CA PHE A 270 -4.20 10.36 -7.10
C PHE A 270 -5.41 10.83 -7.92
N ALA A 271 -6.43 11.40 -7.28
CA ALA A 271 -7.69 11.76 -7.93
C ALA A 271 -7.53 12.82 -9.03
N PHE A 272 -6.57 13.73 -8.85
CA PHE A 272 -6.31 14.84 -9.76
C PHE A 272 -5.10 14.65 -10.68
N ASP A 273 -4.47 13.46 -10.65
CA ASP A 273 -3.30 13.11 -11.46
C ASP A 273 -2.12 14.09 -11.27
N LEU A 274 -1.85 14.49 -10.02
CA LEU A 274 -0.81 15.46 -9.69
C LEU A 274 0.52 14.77 -9.35
N PRO A 275 1.66 15.27 -9.83
CA PRO A 275 1.87 16.50 -10.61
C PRO A 275 1.80 16.31 -12.14
N GLN A 276 1.65 15.07 -12.64
CA GLN A 276 1.77 14.75 -14.07
C GLN A 276 0.78 15.49 -14.96
N ARG A 277 -0.37 15.93 -14.42
CA ARG A 277 -1.35 16.77 -15.11
C ARG A 277 -0.78 18.09 -15.63
N PHE A 278 0.16 18.70 -14.90
CA PHE A 278 0.75 19.99 -15.29
C PHE A 278 1.94 19.83 -16.26
N TRP A 279 2.65 18.71 -16.19
CA TRP A 279 3.80 18.42 -17.06
C TRP A 279 3.71 17.00 -17.62
N PRO A 280 2.84 16.75 -18.62
CA PRO A 280 2.68 15.43 -19.22
C PRO A 280 4.01 14.90 -19.77
N GLY A 281 4.27 13.60 -19.61
CA GLY A 281 5.53 12.96 -20.04
C GLY A 281 6.72 13.11 -19.09
N THR A 282 6.72 14.12 -18.22
CA THR A 282 7.87 14.40 -17.33
C THR A 282 7.99 13.37 -16.21
N PHE A 283 6.84 12.95 -15.68
CA PHE A 283 6.76 12.04 -14.54
C PHE A 283 6.53 10.57 -14.96
N ASP A 284 6.76 10.22 -16.23
CA ASP A 284 6.47 8.89 -16.79
C ASP A 284 7.11 7.72 -16.01
N PHE A 285 8.23 7.95 -15.32
CA PHE A 285 8.95 6.89 -14.60
C PHE A 285 9.04 7.10 -13.09
N ILE A 286 8.99 8.33 -12.59
CA ILE A 286 9.16 8.68 -11.17
C ILE A 286 8.28 9.89 -10.88
N GLY A 287 7.68 9.91 -9.68
CA GLY A 287 6.92 11.06 -9.19
C GLY A 287 5.50 11.20 -9.77
N GLN A 288 4.93 10.14 -10.35
CA GLN A 288 3.51 10.15 -10.71
C GLN A 288 2.65 10.26 -9.44
N GLY A 289 1.48 10.88 -9.54
CA GLY A 289 0.51 10.92 -8.46
C GLY A 289 0.14 9.55 -7.92
N HIS A 290 0.10 8.52 -8.78
CA HIS A 290 -0.09 7.13 -8.38
C HIS A 290 1.08 6.60 -7.51
N HIS A 291 2.33 6.94 -7.87
CA HIS A 291 3.51 6.59 -7.07
C HIS A 291 3.44 7.22 -5.68
N LEU A 292 3.10 8.52 -5.64
CA LEU A 292 3.00 9.28 -4.40
C LEU A 292 1.86 8.76 -3.53
N PHE A 293 0.73 8.39 -4.14
CA PHE A 293 -0.39 7.76 -3.44
C PHE A 293 0.02 6.44 -2.78
N HIS A 294 0.70 5.54 -3.49
CA HIS A 294 1.20 4.31 -2.90
C HIS A 294 2.16 4.56 -1.73
N LEU A 295 3.03 5.55 -1.86
CA LEU A 295 3.93 5.94 -0.78
C LEU A 295 3.16 6.48 0.43
N CYS A 296 2.11 7.29 0.21
CA CYS A 296 1.22 7.73 1.28
C CYS A 296 0.54 6.53 1.94
N ILE A 297 -0.03 5.58 1.19
CA ILE A 297 -0.65 4.36 1.75
C ILE A 297 0.34 3.58 2.62
N TYR A 298 1.58 3.40 2.16
CA TYR A 298 2.64 2.80 2.98
C TYR A 298 2.80 3.51 4.33
N PHE A 299 3.02 4.83 4.34
CA PHE A 299 3.21 5.57 5.58
C PHE A 299 1.96 5.64 6.45
N ILE A 300 0.76 5.70 5.85
CA ILE A 300 -0.52 5.64 6.57
C ILE A 300 -0.60 4.32 7.35
N THR A 301 -0.34 3.18 6.70
CA THR A 301 -0.37 1.89 7.38
C THR A 301 0.66 1.84 8.51
N VAL A 302 1.87 2.39 8.33
CA VAL A 302 2.88 2.45 9.39
C VAL A 302 2.38 3.30 10.57
N CYS A 303 1.88 4.50 10.31
CA CYS A 303 1.31 5.38 11.32
C CYS A 303 0.13 4.74 12.06
N GLN A 304 -0.73 4.02 11.34
CA GLN A 304 -1.86 3.28 11.92
C GLN A 304 -1.38 2.22 12.92
N MET A 305 -0.45 1.36 12.51
CA MET A 305 0.04 0.27 13.37
C MET A 305 0.73 0.81 14.63
N HIS A 306 1.56 1.84 14.50
CA HIS A 306 2.24 2.45 15.65
C HIS A 306 1.31 3.25 16.57
N GLY A 307 0.42 4.08 16.00
CA GLY A 307 -0.56 4.84 16.79
C GLY A 307 -1.46 3.92 17.61
N VAL A 308 -2.02 2.89 16.97
CA VAL A 308 -2.89 1.93 17.63
C VAL A 308 -2.15 1.07 18.66
N TYR A 309 -0.89 0.73 18.41
CA TYR A 309 -0.08 0.05 19.42
C TYR A 309 0.13 0.91 20.67
N TRP A 310 0.37 2.20 20.51
CA TRP A 310 0.48 3.12 21.65
C TRP A 310 -0.86 3.32 22.36
N ASP A 311 -1.98 3.38 21.64
CA ASP A 311 -3.31 3.35 22.24
C ASP A 311 -3.51 2.09 23.08
N TYR A 312 -3.08 0.93 22.57
CA TYR A 312 -3.11 -0.33 23.30
C TYR A 312 -2.31 -0.26 24.61
N GLU A 313 -1.07 0.24 24.56
CA GLU A 313 -0.21 0.38 25.74
C GLU A 313 -0.81 1.36 26.77
N LYS A 314 -1.33 2.50 26.31
CA LYS A 314 -1.90 3.55 27.18
C LYS A 314 -3.21 3.13 27.83
N ASN A 315 -4.04 2.38 27.10
CA ASN A 315 -5.42 2.08 27.48
C ASN A 315 -5.63 0.60 27.87
N GLN A 316 -4.58 -0.13 28.26
CA GLN A 316 -4.66 -1.56 28.58
C GLN A 316 -5.80 -1.89 29.54
N LYS A 317 -5.99 -1.09 30.60
CA LYS A 317 -7.06 -1.32 31.58
C LYS A 317 -8.44 -1.32 30.90
N ILE A 318 -8.72 -0.29 30.10
CA ILE A 318 -9.99 -0.13 29.38
C ILE A 318 -10.17 -1.26 28.36
N ILE A 319 -9.12 -1.62 27.62
CA ILE A 319 -9.17 -2.67 26.61
C ILE A 319 -9.41 -4.04 27.23
N ASN A 320 -8.82 -4.33 28.39
CA ASN A 320 -9.02 -5.58 29.12
C ASN A 320 -10.43 -5.69 29.73
N GLU A 321 -11.11 -4.56 29.95
CA GLU A 321 -12.51 -4.50 30.40
C GLU A 321 -13.50 -4.70 29.24
N ARG A 322 -13.06 -4.55 27.97
CA ARG A 322 -13.89 -4.81 26.79
C ARG A 322 -14.15 -6.30 26.60
N THR A 323 -15.21 -6.60 25.84
CA THR A 323 -15.49 -7.95 25.35
C THR A 323 -14.25 -8.51 24.66
N LYS A 324 -13.82 -9.71 25.07
CA LYS A 324 -12.70 -10.40 24.41
C LYS A 324 -13.08 -10.66 22.95
N PRO A 325 -12.29 -10.18 21.97
CA PRO A 325 -12.55 -10.48 20.58
C PRO A 325 -12.55 -11.99 20.38
N ASP A 326 -13.59 -12.54 19.74
CA ASP A 326 -13.66 -13.95 19.40
C ASP A 326 -12.88 -14.24 18.12
N LEU A 327 -12.15 -15.36 18.07
CA LEU A 327 -11.27 -15.69 16.93
C LEU A 327 -12.11 -15.99 15.71
N ILE A 328 -13.22 -16.70 15.90
CA ILE A 328 -14.14 -17.06 14.82
C ILE A 328 -14.76 -15.78 14.25
N PHE A 329 -15.12 -14.82 15.10
CA PHE A 329 -15.57 -13.51 14.64
C PHE A 329 -14.48 -12.74 13.89
N CYS A 330 -13.28 -12.61 14.44
CA CYS A 330 -12.18 -11.84 13.83
C CYS A 330 -11.74 -12.44 12.49
N ALA A 331 -11.39 -13.73 12.49
CA ALA A 331 -10.96 -14.41 11.27
C ALA A 331 -12.13 -14.63 10.30
N GLY A 332 -13.31 -14.99 10.82
CA GLY A 332 -14.49 -15.26 10.02
C GLY A 332 -15.03 -14.04 9.29
N SER A 333 -14.99 -12.85 9.89
CA SER A 333 -15.39 -11.61 9.22
C SER A 333 -14.43 -11.23 8.09
N MET A 334 -13.11 -11.35 8.31
CA MET A 334 -12.10 -11.19 7.25
C MET A 334 -12.30 -12.20 6.11
N ILE A 335 -12.47 -13.49 6.44
CA ILE A 335 -12.72 -14.55 5.45
C ILE A 335 -14.03 -14.29 4.70
N SER A 336 -15.09 -13.87 5.40
CA SER A 336 -16.38 -13.52 4.79
C SER A 336 -16.22 -12.42 3.75
N LEU A 337 -15.48 -11.34 4.07
CA LEU A 337 -15.19 -10.26 3.13
C LEU A 337 -14.42 -10.78 1.90
N ILE A 338 -13.37 -11.59 2.11
CA ILE A 338 -12.60 -12.21 1.02
C ILE A 338 -13.51 -13.03 0.11
N LEU A 339 -14.42 -13.84 0.67
CA LEU A 339 -15.33 -14.67 -0.11
C LEU A 339 -16.29 -13.82 -0.95
N TRP A 340 -16.90 -12.79 -0.36
CA TRP A 340 -17.76 -11.87 -1.09
C TRP A 340 -17.02 -11.14 -2.20
N ASP A 341 -15.81 -10.65 -1.92
CA ASP A 341 -14.99 -9.95 -2.90
C ASP A 341 -14.56 -10.88 -4.05
N ILE A 342 -14.23 -12.14 -3.77
CA ILE A 342 -13.97 -13.15 -4.81
C ILE A 342 -15.21 -13.39 -5.67
N VAL A 343 -16.40 -13.51 -5.06
CA VAL A 343 -17.66 -13.68 -5.80
C VAL A 343 -17.91 -12.48 -6.71
N ILE A 344 -17.67 -11.25 -6.24
CA ILE A 344 -17.77 -10.03 -7.04
C ILE A 344 -16.82 -10.05 -8.24
N VAL A 345 -15.54 -10.34 -8.01
CA VAL A 345 -14.52 -10.40 -9.08
C VAL A 345 -14.90 -11.48 -10.10
N TRP A 346 -15.32 -12.67 -9.64
CA TRP A 346 -15.77 -13.75 -10.50
C TRP A 346 -16.99 -13.34 -11.33
N TYR A 347 -17.99 -12.73 -10.70
CA TYR A 347 -19.23 -12.28 -11.34
C TYR A 347 -18.93 -11.29 -12.47
N PHE A 348 -18.18 -10.22 -12.21
CA PHE A 348 -17.87 -9.22 -13.23
C PHE A 348 -16.98 -9.75 -14.34
N ARG A 349 -16.02 -10.64 -14.01
CA ARG A 349 -15.20 -11.32 -15.01
C ARG A 349 -16.04 -12.20 -15.94
N ARG A 350 -17.02 -12.92 -15.40
CA ARG A 350 -17.94 -13.75 -16.18
C ARG A 350 -18.86 -12.89 -17.05
N TRP A 351 -19.49 -11.89 -16.45
CA TRP A 351 -20.37 -10.95 -17.14
C TRP A 351 -19.69 -10.29 -18.35
N ALA A 352 -18.43 -9.87 -18.18
CA ALA A 352 -17.66 -9.28 -19.28
C ALA A 352 -17.40 -10.28 -20.42
N ARG A 353 -17.09 -11.54 -20.13
CA ARG A 353 -16.88 -12.58 -21.15
C ARG A 353 -18.14 -12.83 -21.96
N GLU A 354 -19.28 -12.99 -21.30
CA GLU A 354 -20.57 -13.24 -21.96
C GLU A 354 -20.93 -12.10 -22.91
N LYS A 355 -20.76 -10.84 -22.49
CA LYS A 355 -21.00 -9.67 -23.34
C LYS A 355 -20.08 -9.61 -24.57
N HIS A 356 -18.83 -10.08 -24.47
CA HIS A 356 -17.93 -10.15 -25.62
C HIS A 356 -18.35 -11.21 -26.64
N HIS A 357 -18.89 -12.34 -26.20
CA HIS A 357 -19.39 -13.39 -27.10
C HIS A 357 -20.65 -13.00 -27.86
N VAL A 358 -21.54 -12.20 -27.26
CA VAL A 358 -22.77 -11.73 -27.93
C VAL A 358 -22.48 -10.75 -29.06
N HIS A 359 -21.40 -9.97 -28.98
CA HIS A 359 -21.02 -9.00 -30.04
C HIS A 359 -20.15 -9.60 -31.16
N GLN A 360 -19.79 -10.89 -31.07
CA GLN A 360 -19.02 -11.60 -32.11
C GLN A 360 -19.88 -12.59 -32.93
N LYS A 361 -21.15 -12.78 -32.55
CA LYS A 361 -22.17 -13.42 -33.39
C LYS A 361 -22.98 -12.34 -34.07
#